data_AF-A0ABD0RS82-F1
#
_entry.id   AF-A0ABD0RS82-F1
#
_cell.length_a   1.000
_cell.length_b   1.000
_cell.length_c   1.000
_cell.angle_alpha   90.00
_cell.angle_beta   90.00
_cell.angle_gamma   90.00
#
_symmetry.space_group_name_H-M   'P 1'
#
loop_
_entity.id
_entity.type
_entity.pdbx_description
1 polymer ?
#
loop_
_entity_poly.entity_id
_entity_poly.type
_entity_poly.pdbx_seq_one_letter_code
_entity_poly.pdbx_strand_id
1 'polypeptide(L)' 'KRVTTKSFLEIQPVDTDTGRNFTCVASNLAAPLGKRATVTLNVHHPPTVILSIEPRSVLEGERVKFTCQATANPPIMGY' A
#
# COMPACT_ATOMS: atom_id res chain seq x y z
N LYS A 1 12.35 -2.85 38.63
CA LYS A 1 13.37 -2.71 37.56
C LYS A 1 12.62 -2.56 36.23
N ARG A 2 12.70 -1.43 35.53
CA ARG A 2 12.03 -1.25 34.23
C ARG A 2 12.87 -1.94 33.16
N VAL A 3 12.27 -2.88 32.43
CA VAL A 3 12.93 -3.58 31.31
C VAL A 3 12.30 -3.11 30.02
N THR A 4 13.14 -2.76 29.05
CA THR A 4 12.71 -2.35 27.70
C THR A 4 13.02 -3.47 26.73
N THR A 5 11.98 -4.04 26.13
CA THR A 5 12.12 -5.07 25.07
C THR A 5 11.91 -4.41 23.72
N LYS A 6 12.75 -4.75 22.74
CA LYS A 6 12.62 -4.33 21.35
C LYS A 6 12.41 -5.57 20.48
N SER A 7 11.46 -5.48 19.54
CA SER A 7 11.23 -6.48 18.50
C SER A 7 11.26 -5.76 17.16
N PHE A 8 11.87 -6.39 16.17
CA PHE A 8 11.95 -5.86 14.80
C PHE A 8 11.12 -6.75 13.88
N LEU A 9 10.39 -6.13 12.96
CA LEU A 9 9.62 -6.81 11.93
C LEU A 9 10.13 -6.31 10.58
N GLU A 10 10.76 -7.20 9.82
CA GLU A 10 11.26 -6.90 8.48
C GLU A 10 10.17 -7.23 7.46
N ILE A 11 9.79 -6.24 6.65
CA ILE A 11 8.77 -6.38 5.61
C ILE A 11 9.29 -5.77 4.31
N GLN A 12 8.95 -6.40 3.19
CA GLN A 12 9.07 -5.79 1.87
C GLN A 12 7.70 -5.19 1.52
N PRO A 13 7.51 -3.86 1.68
CA PRO A 13 6.21 -3.24 1.46
C PRO A 13 5.85 -3.28 -0.03
N VAL A 14 4.62 -3.67 -0.32
CA VAL A 14 4.02 -3.55 -1.66
C VAL A 14 2.91 -2.50 -1.65
N ASP A 15 2.52 -1.97 -2.80
CA ASP A 15 1.51 -0.90 -2.89
C ASP A 15 0.18 -1.28 -2.23
N THR A 16 -0.18 -2.57 -2.28
CA THR A 16 -1.38 -3.13 -1.63
C THR A 16 -1.30 -3.18 -0.10
N ASP A 17 -0.14 -2.89 0.49
CA ASP A 17 0.03 -2.76 1.94
C ASP A 17 -0.32 -1.36 2.45
N THR A 18 -0.51 -0.37 1.55
CA THR A 18 -0.98 0.96 1.96
C THR A 18 -2.32 0.86 2.68
N GLY A 19 -2.40 1.45 3.87
CA GLY A 19 -3.58 1.38 4.74
C GLY A 19 -3.63 0.15 5.64
N ARG A 20 -2.66 -0.79 5.56
CA ARG A 20 -2.57 -1.90 6.51
C ARG A 20 -2.08 -1.43 7.88
N ASN A 21 -2.63 -2.05 8.93
CA ASN A 21 -2.29 -1.76 10.31
C ASN A 21 -1.34 -2.80 10.90
N PHE A 22 -0.17 -2.36 11.34
CA PHE A 22 0.80 -3.17 12.07
C PHE A 22 0.70 -2.87 13.56
N THR A 23 0.47 -3.90 14.37
CA THR A 23 0.30 -3.74 15.82
C THR A 23 1.38 -4.48 16.59
N CYS A 24 2.13 -3.76 17.40
CA CYS A 24 3.05 -4.31 18.39
C CYS A 24 2.29 -4.55 19.70
N VAL A 25 2.37 -5.76 20.25
CA VAL A 25 1.76 -6.12 21.54
C VAL A 25 2.84 -6.59 22.50
N ALA A 26 2.97 -5.91 23.65
CA ALA A 26 3.88 -6.28 24.72
C ALA A 26 3.06 -6.71 25.95
N SER A 27 3.13 -7.99 26.31
CA SER A 27 2.45 -8.55 27.48
C SER A 27 3.43 -9.05 28.52
N ASN A 28 3.02 -9.03 29.79
CA ASN A 28 3.77 -9.63 30.90
C ASN A 28 2.80 -10.19 31.95
N LEU A 29 3.28 -11.04 32.85
CA LEU A 29 2.44 -11.68 33.88
C LEU A 29 1.63 -10.70 34.75
N ALA A 30 2.15 -9.48 34.96
CA ALA A 30 1.45 -8.45 35.73
C ALA A 30 0.46 -7.60 34.89
N ALA A 31 0.54 -7.66 33.55
CA ALA A 31 -0.40 -7.00 32.64
C ALA A 31 -0.81 -7.99 31.54
N PRO A 32 -1.75 -8.91 31.84
CA PRO A 32 -2.15 -9.98 30.91
C PRO A 32 -2.78 -9.45 29.61
N LEU A 33 -3.40 -8.26 29.65
CA LEU A 33 -3.95 -7.58 28.47
C LEU A 33 -2.86 -6.93 27.59
N GLY A 34 -1.65 -6.78 28.11
CA GLY A 34 -0.52 -6.14 27.46
C GLY A 34 -0.73 -4.67 27.09
N LYS A 35 0.28 -4.08 26.46
CA LYS A 35 0.20 -2.78 25.80
C LYS A 35 0.27 -2.97 24.30
N ARG A 36 -0.52 -2.18 23.57
CA ARG A 36 -0.60 -2.22 22.12
C ARG A 36 -0.18 -0.88 21.53
N ALA A 37 0.58 -0.93 20.45
CA ALA A 37 0.90 0.24 19.63
C ALA A 37 0.66 -0.14 18.18
N THR A 38 -0.21 0.62 17.49
CA THR A 38 -0.58 0.36 16.10
C THR A 38 -0.02 1.47 15.21
N VAL A 39 0.52 1.07 14.06
CA VAL A 39 1.02 1.96 13.02
C VAL A 39 0.34 1.59 11.71
N THR A 40 -0.18 2.58 11.00
CA THR A 40 -0.73 2.41 9.65
C THR A 40 0.36 2.65 8.63
N LEU A 41 0.54 1.70 7.71
CA LEU A 41 1.54 1.78 6.66
C LEU A 41 1.06 2.70 5.54
N ASN A 42 1.90 3.64 5.10
CA ASN A 42 1.67 4.43 3.90
C ASN A 42 2.83 4.18 2.93
N VAL A 43 2.60 3.36 1.90
CA VAL A 43 3.65 2.97 0.95
C VAL A 43 3.68 3.97 -0.19
N HIS A 44 4.79 4.69 -0.28
CA HIS A 44 5.03 5.63 -1.36
C HIS A 44 5.62 4.90 -2.57
N HIS A 45 5.07 5.18 -3.75
CA HIS A 45 5.50 4.55 -4.98
C HIS A 45 5.37 5.50 -6.17
N PRO A 46 6.24 5.37 -7.19
CA PRO A 46 6.15 6.14 -8.41
C PRO A 46 4.87 5.78 -9.21
N PRO A 47 4.44 6.65 -10.14
CA PRO A 47 3.29 6.39 -10.99
C PRO A 47 3.51 5.14 -11.85
N THR A 48 2.60 4.18 -11.74
CA THR A 48 2.50 3.03 -12.64
C THR A 48 1.42 3.31 -13.67
N VAL A 49 1.76 3.25 -14.96
CA VAL A 49 0.84 3.56 -16.07
C VAL A 49 0.35 2.26 -16.70
N ILE A 50 -0.97 2.12 -16.78
CA ILE A 50 -1.68 1.00 -17.40
C ILE A 50 -2.45 1.55 -18.59
N LEU A 51 -2.10 1.07 -19.78
CA LEU A 51 -2.80 1.39 -21.02
C LEU A 51 -3.70 0.22 -21.41
N SER A 52 -4.99 0.47 -21.56
CA SER A 52 -5.95 -0.51 -22.09
C SER A 52 -6.59 -0.02 -23.39
N ILE A 53 -6.87 -0.97 -24.27
CA ILE A 53 -7.41 -0.72 -25.61
C ILE A 53 -8.63 -1.62 -25.78
N GLU A 54 -9.76 -1.00 -26.14
CA GLU A 54 -11.01 -1.71 -26.37
C GLU A 54 -11.72 -1.13 -27.61
N PRO A 55 -12.07 -1.95 -28.62
CA PRO A 55 -11.67 -3.35 -28.84
C PRO A 55 -10.22 -3.46 -29.39
N ARG A 56 -9.55 -4.60 -29.17
CA ARG A 56 -8.15 -4.82 -29.63
C ARG A 56 -7.99 -4.98 -31.13
N SER A 57 -9.04 -5.41 -31.83
CA SER A 57 -9.10 -5.57 -33.28
C SER A 57 -10.27 -4.76 -33.81
N VAL A 58 -10.01 -3.93 -34.81
CA VAL A 58 -11.01 -3.05 -35.43
C VAL A 58 -10.96 -3.15 -36.94
N LEU A 59 -12.11 -2.99 -37.57
CA LEU A 59 -12.23 -2.84 -39.03
C LEU A 59 -12.04 -1.36 -39.43
N GLU A 60 -11.69 -1.14 -40.69
CA GLU A 60 -11.57 0.21 -41.24
C GLU A 60 -12.90 0.97 -41.07
N GLY A 61 -12.84 2.16 -40.46
CA GLY A 61 -14.00 2.99 -40.15
C GLY A 61 -14.55 2.85 -38.71
N GLU A 62 -14.06 1.90 -37.91
CA GLU A 62 -14.47 1.74 -36.51
C GLU A 62 -13.67 2.61 -35.54
N ARG A 63 -14.29 2.95 -34.40
CA ARG A 63 -13.68 3.77 -33.34
C ARG A 63 -13.04 2.88 -32.28
N VAL A 64 -11.77 3.13 -31.96
CA VAL A 64 -11.03 2.49 -30.85
C VAL A 64 -10.97 3.43 -29.67
N LYS A 65 -11.15 2.91 -28.45
CA LYS A 65 -10.92 3.67 -27.22
C LYS A 65 -9.63 3.23 -26.54
N PHE A 66 -8.70 4.18 -26.38
CA PHE A 66 -7.52 4.04 -25.54
C PHE A 66 -7.82 4.61 -24.15
N THR A 67 -7.59 3.84 -23.10
CA THR A 67 -7.75 4.28 -21.72
C THR A 67 -6.40 4.23 -21.04
N CYS A 68 -5.90 5.38 -20.60
CA CYS A 68 -4.69 5.51 -19.81
C CYS A 68 -5.07 5.68 -18.34
N GLN A 69 -4.58 4.80 -17.47
CA GLN A 69 -4.79 4.86 -16.04
C GLN A 69 -3.43 4.87 -15.34
N ALA A 70 -3.19 5.85 -14.48
CA ALA A 70 -1.95 5.96 -13.72
C ALA A 70 -2.24 5.90 -12.21
N THR A 71 -1.54 5.02 -11.50
CA THR A 71 -1.66 4.87 -10.04
C THR A 71 -0.36 5.31 -9.37
N ALA A 72 -0.42 6.25 -8.43
CA ALA A 72 0.74 6.82 -7.73
C ALA A 72 0.41 7.17 -6.27
N ASN A 73 1.41 7.14 -5.39
CA ASN A 73 1.29 7.64 -4.02
C ASN A 73 2.54 8.48 -3.62
N PRO A 74 2.44 9.81 -3.45
CA PRO A 74 1.22 10.62 -3.46
C PRO A 74 0.58 10.74 -4.85
N PRO A 75 -0.70 11.19 -4.96
CA PRO A 75 -1.35 11.39 -6.25
C PRO A 75 -0.55 12.36 -7.13
N ILE A 76 -0.65 12.19 -8.44
CA ILE A 76 0.05 13.00 -9.43
C ILE A 76 -0.50 14.43 -9.35
N MET A 77 0.32 15.39 -8.91
CA MET A 77 -0.11 16.77 -8.62
C MET A 77 -0.01 17.74 -9.82
N GLY A 78 0.29 17.28 -11.04
CA GLY A 78 0.26 18.15 -12.22
C GLY A 78 0.93 17.58 -13.48
N TYR A 79 0.51 18.14 -14.61
CA TYR A 79 1.05 17.99 -15.97
C TYR A 79 1.79 19.27 -16.37
#